data_AF-A0A2P7YQT9-F1
#
_entry.id   AF-A0A2P7YQT9-F1
#
_cell.length_a   1.000
_cell.length_b   1.000
_cell.length_c   1.000
_cell.angle_alpha   90.00
_cell.angle_beta   90.00
_cell.angle_gamma   90.00
#
_symmetry.space_group_name_H-M   'P 1'
#
loop_
_entity.id
_entity.type
_entity.pdbx_description
1 polymer ?
#
loop_
_entity_poly.entity_id
_entity_poly.type
_entity_poly.pdbx_seq_one_letter_code
_entity_poly.pdbx_strand_id
1 'polypeptide(L)'
;MKLPRFSLFLAGALAIDSPCNPANDWSCVARNKALSAAVHDTLTMQPKYFELNLESPFVEYGPDGGKMKIFERGQNPQLASTHYIMYGRAEAEVKASHGKSVISSMYMQSDDLDEIDIGEFFGGEPDKFQTNYFIKGNISNYDRDRYHKAHTDVTADFHKYAVEWTPESIMWFFDGRLIRRVLSAGNEHGFPASPMRLMFSLWIGGDPENHPGTIEWAGGEADFEGLPYVMGIRNIRLVDYSNGHQYVYGRGQEVDATSGEVFGRRKRDGDGGDDEDRKEAEVPMDSGHEDGTKVLSDPEKVDSTGRSEYDIEYEFDQGVESGSLALVVLMVLFVWVVVVFLAFYF
;
A
#
# COMPACT_ATOMS: atom_id res chain seq x y z
N MET A 1 10.61 -27.65 42.04
CA MET A 1 11.29 -27.55 40.73
C MET A 1 10.58 -28.46 39.74
N LYS A 2 9.68 -27.91 38.94
CA LYS A 2 9.09 -28.55 37.76
C LYS A 2 9.39 -27.60 36.59
N LEU A 3 10.13 -28.10 35.61
CA LEU A 3 10.49 -27.36 34.39
C LEU A 3 9.23 -26.89 33.65
N PRO A 4 9.22 -25.70 33.03
CA PRO A 4 8.13 -25.29 32.18
C PRO A 4 8.20 -26.10 30.87
N ARG A 5 7.06 -26.64 30.47
CA ARG A 5 6.87 -27.22 29.15
C ARG A 5 6.96 -26.10 28.12
N PHE A 6 8.05 -26.06 27.36
CA PHE A 6 8.09 -25.35 26.08
C PHE A 6 7.03 -25.99 25.18
N SER A 7 5.88 -25.34 25.07
CA SER A 7 4.95 -25.61 23.98
C SER A 7 5.47 -24.84 22.78
N LEU A 8 6.13 -25.56 21.88
CA LEU A 8 6.44 -25.09 20.54
C LEU A 8 5.09 -24.80 19.87
N PHE A 9 4.70 -23.53 19.77
CA PHE A 9 3.60 -23.14 18.89
C PHE A 9 4.09 -23.39 17.47
N LEU A 10 3.67 -24.53 16.93
CA LEU A 10 3.81 -24.83 15.52
C LEU A 10 2.89 -23.83 14.80
N ALA A 11 3.50 -22.87 14.09
CA ALA A 11 2.78 -22.07 13.12
C ALA A 11 2.01 -23.04 12.21
N GLY A 12 0.69 -22.88 12.16
CA GLY A 12 -0.18 -23.66 11.29
C GLY A 12 0.11 -23.26 9.86
N ALA A 13 1.16 -23.82 9.27
CA ALA A 13 1.36 -23.72 7.84
C ALA A 13 0.11 -24.32 7.17
N LEU A 14 -0.70 -23.46 6.58
CA LEU A 14 -1.64 -23.90 5.55
C LEU A 14 -0.82 -24.71 4.54
N ALA A 15 -1.19 -25.97 4.34
CA ALA A 15 -0.87 -26.65 3.10
C ALA A 15 -1.73 -26.04 1.98
N ILE A 16 -1.51 -24.75 1.69
CA ILE A 16 -1.60 -24.26 0.33
C ILE A 16 -0.42 -24.96 -0.35
N ASP A 17 -0.63 -25.59 -1.51
CA ASP A 17 0.46 -26.00 -2.40
C ASP A 17 1.47 -24.86 -2.43
N SER A 18 2.60 -24.99 -1.71
CA SER A 18 3.38 -23.85 -1.22
C SER A 18 3.53 -22.85 -2.37
N PRO A 19 2.83 -21.69 -2.37
CA PRO A 19 2.73 -20.88 -3.56
C PRO A 19 4.14 -20.45 -3.86
N CYS A 20 4.65 -21.05 -4.92
CA CYS A 20 6.04 -20.95 -5.24
C CYS A 20 6.30 -19.49 -5.60
N ASN A 21 7.28 -18.85 -4.97
CA ASN A 21 7.63 -17.46 -5.23
C ASN A 21 8.65 -17.42 -6.38
N PRO A 22 8.26 -17.00 -7.60
CA PRO A 22 9.16 -17.05 -8.75
C PRO A 22 10.23 -15.95 -8.73
N ALA A 23 10.21 -14.99 -7.80
CA ALA A 23 11.35 -14.10 -7.60
C ALA A 23 12.52 -14.81 -6.89
N ASN A 24 12.21 -15.72 -5.96
CA ASN A 24 13.19 -16.36 -5.08
C ASN A 24 13.57 -17.79 -5.52
N ASP A 25 12.69 -18.51 -6.21
CA ASP A 25 12.93 -19.85 -6.74
C ASP A 25 13.00 -19.84 -8.27
N TRP A 26 14.17 -20.21 -8.81
CA TRP A 26 14.43 -20.24 -10.27
C TRP A 26 13.68 -21.33 -11.02
N SER A 27 13.29 -22.41 -10.35
CA SER A 27 12.54 -23.52 -10.95
C SER A 27 11.02 -23.30 -10.91
N CYS A 28 10.63 -22.22 -10.26
CA CYS A 28 9.26 -21.87 -9.99
C CYS A 28 8.49 -21.37 -11.21
N VAL A 29 7.28 -21.89 -11.38
CA VAL A 29 6.29 -21.32 -12.30
C VAL A 29 4.98 -21.15 -11.55
N ALA A 30 4.63 -19.89 -11.27
CA ALA A 30 3.37 -19.53 -10.66
C ALA A 30 2.22 -19.76 -11.65
N ARG A 31 1.08 -20.24 -11.15
CA ARG A 31 -0.13 -20.53 -11.92
C ARG A 31 -1.35 -19.99 -11.20
N ASN A 32 -1.74 -18.77 -11.54
CA ASN A 32 -2.80 -18.07 -10.83
C ASN A 32 -4.14 -18.16 -11.58
N LYS A 33 -5.22 -18.43 -10.86
CA LYS A 33 -6.56 -18.39 -11.44
C LYS A 33 -6.90 -16.94 -11.80
N ALA A 34 -7.14 -16.67 -13.08
CA ALA A 34 -7.43 -15.32 -13.55
C ALA A 34 -8.91 -14.98 -13.34
N LEU A 35 -9.20 -13.73 -12.97
CA LEU A 35 -10.56 -13.25 -12.79
C LEU A 35 -11.29 -13.12 -14.15
N SER A 36 -10.60 -12.58 -15.16
CA SER A 36 -11.12 -12.40 -16.54
C SER A 36 -12.49 -11.71 -16.64
N ALA A 37 -12.83 -10.91 -15.64
CA ALA A 37 -14.16 -10.33 -15.47
C ALA A 37 -14.08 -8.99 -14.74
N ALA A 38 -15.20 -8.26 -14.77
CA ALA A 38 -15.45 -7.17 -13.84
C ALA A 38 -16.45 -7.71 -12.82
N VAL A 39 -16.10 -7.65 -11.54
CA VAL A 39 -16.98 -8.09 -10.45
C VAL A 39 -17.25 -6.92 -9.52
N HIS A 40 -18.45 -6.90 -8.99
CA HIS A 40 -18.88 -5.98 -7.94
C HIS A 40 -19.52 -6.78 -6.82
N ASP A 41 -19.09 -6.54 -5.58
CA ASP A 41 -19.59 -7.22 -4.39
C ASP A 41 -19.82 -6.20 -3.27
N THR A 42 -21.05 -6.12 -2.76
CA THR A 42 -21.41 -5.18 -1.68
C THR A 42 -20.94 -5.65 -0.31
N LEU A 43 -20.50 -6.92 -0.18
CA LEU A 43 -20.21 -7.60 1.08
C LEU A 43 -21.38 -7.64 2.07
N THR A 44 -22.61 -7.60 1.58
CA THR A 44 -23.79 -7.73 2.46
C THR A 44 -24.05 -9.17 2.91
N MET A 45 -23.37 -10.13 2.28
CA MET A 45 -23.35 -11.55 2.59
C MET A 45 -21.99 -12.13 2.18
N GLN A 46 -21.78 -13.43 2.43
CA GLN A 46 -20.53 -14.09 2.06
C GLN A 46 -20.26 -13.94 0.55
N PRO A 47 -19.10 -13.37 0.17
CA PRO A 47 -18.78 -13.08 -1.22
C PRO A 47 -18.42 -14.35 -2.00
N LYS A 48 -18.68 -14.33 -3.31
CA LYS A 48 -18.32 -15.43 -4.22
C LYS A 48 -16.83 -15.40 -4.61
N TYR A 49 -16.28 -14.20 -4.78
CA TYR A 49 -14.93 -14.00 -5.33
C TYR A 49 -13.88 -13.66 -4.27
N PHE A 50 -14.24 -13.74 -2.99
CA PHE A 50 -13.32 -13.46 -1.90
C PHE A 50 -13.38 -14.56 -0.84
N GLU A 51 -12.25 -14.82 -0.20
CA GLU A 51 -12.07 -15.82 0.84
C GLU A 51 -11.37 -15.21 2.06
N LEU A 52 -11.63 -15.80 3.22
CA LEU A 52 -10.99 -15.42 4.48
C LEU A 52 -9.75 -16.29 4.72
N ASN A 53 -8.76 -15.75 5.41
CA ASN A 53 -7.72 -16.60 5.98
C ASN A 53 -8.34 -17.52 7.06
N LEU A 54 -8.07 -18.83 6.98
CA LEU A 54 -8.66 -19.84 7.87
C LEU A 54 -8.27 -19.65 9.34
N GLU A 55 -7.21 -18.89 9.61
CA GLU A 55 -6.72 -18.59 10.96
C GLU A 55 -7.47 -17.43 11.65
N SER A 56 -8.41 -16.76 10.97
CA SER A 56 -9.02 -15.53 11.48
C SER A 56 -10.47 -15.27 11.04
N PRO A 57 -11.45 -16.09 11.46
CA PRO A 57 -12.86 -15.93 11.06
C PRO A 57 -13.57 -14.77 11.81
N PHE A 58 -13.09 -13.53 11.64
CA PHE A 58 -13.65 -12.33 12.28
C PHE A 58 -14.26 -11.32 11.31
N VAL A 59 -14.73 -11.80 10.15
CA VAL A 59 -15.49 -10.97 9.21
C VAL A 59 -16.98 -11.28 9.32
N GLU A 60 -17.75 -10.30 9.78
CA GLU A 60 -19.20 -10.34 9.78
C GLU A 60 -19.75 -9.61 8.56
N TYR A 61 -20.70 -10.22 7.84
CA TYR A 61 -21.38 -9.59 6.71
C TYR A 61 -22.77 -9.10 7.14
N GLY A 62 -23.16 -7.91 6.68
CA GLY A 62 -24.46 -7.33 6.99
C GLY A 62 -24.86 -6.19 6.06
N PRO A 63 -25.97 -5.49 6.31
CA PRO A 63 -26.48 -4.45 5.40
C PRO A 63 -25.49 -3.30 5.12
N ASP A 64 -24.53 -3.07 6.02
CA ASP A 64 -23.49 -2.03 5.87
C ASP A 64 -22.21 -2.54 5.17
N GLY A 65 -22.19 -3.79 4.71
CA GLY A 65 -21.01 -4.49 4.18
C GLY A 65 -20.35 -5.43 5.18
N GLY A 66 -19.07 -5.73 4.94
CA GLY A 66 -18.22 -6.56 5.78
C GLY A 66 -17.60 -5.78 6.94
N LYS A 67 -17.53 -6.39 8.12
CA LYS A 67 -16.88 -5.86 9.33
C LYS A 67 -15.80 -6.83 9.78
N MET A 68 -14.55 -6.44 9.57
CA MET A 68 -13.37 -7.18 9.97
C MET A 68 -12.95 -6.74 11.38
N LYS A 69 -12.71 -7.67 12.30
CA LYS A 69 -12.52 -7.35 13.73
C LYS A 69 -11.28 -8.00 14.35
N ILE A 70 -10.64 -7.25 15.24
CA ILE A 70 -9.65 -7.76 16.19
C ILE A 70 -10.30 -7.72 17.57
N PHE A 71 -10.47 -8.87 18.19
CA PHE A 71 -10.94 -9.04 19.56
C PHE A 71 -9.79 -9.26 20.55
N GLU A 72 -8.65 -9.75 20.08
CA GLU A 72 -7.53 -10.17 20.91
C GLU A 72 -6.20 -9.83 20.23
N ARG A 73 -5.15 -9.62 21.03
CA ARG A 73 -3.78 -9.45 20.55
C ARG A 73 -3.36 -10.63 19.66
N GLY A 74 -2.61 -10.35 18.60
CA GLY A 74 -2.10 -11.36 17.66
C GLY A 74 -3.08 -11.77 16.56
N GLN A 75 -4.33 -11.29 16.59
CA GLN A 75 -5.26 -11.49 15.49
C GLN A 75 -4.93 -10.56 14.32
N ASN A 76 -4.93 -11.12 13.11
CA ASN A 76 -4.75 -10.42 11.83
C ASN A 76 -5.76 -10.98 10.83
N PRO A 77 -7.04 -10.58 10.93
CA PRO A 77 -8.04 -10.98 9.96
C PRO A 77 -7.71 -10.45 8.56
N GLN A 78 -7.93 -11.31 7.56
CA GLN A 78 -7.66 -10.99 6.17
C GLN A 78 -8.80 -11.47 5.26
N LEU A 79 -9.10 -10.66 4.25
CA LEU A 79 -10.02 -10.97 3.15
C LEU A 79 -9.26 -10.82 1.84
N ALA A 80 -9.24 -11.88 1.04
CA ALA A 80 -8.46 -11.94 -0.21
C ALA A 80 -9.36 -12.30 -1.39
N SER A 81 -9.12 -11.73 -2.57
CA SER A 81 -9.78 -12.22 -3.79
C SER A 81 -9.28 -13.62 -4.13
N THR A 82 -10.19 -14.53 -4.49
CA THR A 82 -9.84 -15.91 -4.86
C THR A 82 -9.22 -16.02 -6.26
N HIS A 83 -9.29 -14.93 -7.03
CA HIS A 83 -8.75 -14.81 -8.37
C HIS A 83 -7.81 -13.62 -8.42
N TYR A 84 -6.85 -13.70 -9.33
CA TYR A 84 -5.88 -12.66 -9.61
C TYR A 84 -6.36 -11.81 -10.78
N ILE A 85 -5.92 -10.56 -10.83
CA ILE A 85 -6.01 -9.70 -12.02
C ILE A 85 -4.61 -9.43 -12.54
N MET A 86 -4.48 -9.22 -13.84
CA MET A 86 -3.23 -8.74 -14.44
C MET A 86 -3.53 -7.43 -15.16
N TYR A 87 -3.10 -6.33 -14.52
CA TYR A 87 -3.60 -4.97 -14.77
C TYR A 87 -5.12 -4.86 -14.61
N GLY A 88 -5.61 -3.65 -14.36
CA GLY A 88 -7.02 -3.50 -14.01
C GLY A 88 -7.33 -2.33 -13.13
N ARG A 89 -8.49 -2.45 -12.48
CA ARG A 89 -8.95 -1.54 -11.45
C ARG A 89 -9.33 -2.33 -10.21
N ALA A 90 -8.84 -1.91 -9.05
CA ALA A 90 -9.36 -2.33 -7.76
C ALA A 90 -9.91 -1.11 -7.04
N GLU A 91 -11.13 -1.20 -6.53
CA GLU A 91 -11.84 -0.12 -5.86
C GLU A 91 -12.70 -0.70 -4.74
N ALA A 92 -12.78 -0.01 -3.61
CA ALA A 92 -13.68 -0.35 -2.52
C ALA A 92 -13.98 0.88 -1.67
N GLU A 93 -15.09 0.82 -0.94
CA GLU A 93 -15.33 1.73 0.16
C GLU A 93 -14.80 1.11 1.46
N VAL A 94 -13.90 1.84 2.12
CA VAL A 94 -13.28 1.42 3.37
C VAL A 94 -13.57 2.45 4.45
N LYS A 95 -13.96 1.96 5.62
CA LYS A 95 -13.92 2.71 6.87
C LYS A 95 -12.82 2.09 7.73
N ALA A 96 -11.74 2.84 7.94
CA ALA A 96 -10.59 2.35 8.69
C ALA A 96 -10.95 2.12 10.17
N SER A 97 -10.21 1.23 10.83
CA SER A 97 -10.33 1.10 12.27
C SER A 97 -9.67 2.28 12.98
N HIS A 98 -10.27 2.71 14.08
CA HIS A 98 -9.61 3.53 15.08
C HIS A 98 -8.61 2.69 15.89
N GLY A 99 -7.80 3.36 16.70
CA GLY A 99 -6.91 2.74 17.68
C GLY A 99 -5.46 3.06 17.39
N LYS A 100 -4.72 3.44 18.44
CA LYS A 100 -3.29 3.74 18.31
C LYS A 100 -2.56 2.48 17.81
N SER A 101 -1.80 2.64 16.74
CA SER A 101 -1.02 1.58 16.11
C SER A 101 -1.82 0.41 15.54
N VAL A 102 -3.12 0.61 15.33
CA VAL A 102 -3.98 -0.28 14.57
C VAL A 102 -3.93 0.14 13.12
N ILE A 103 -3.67 -0.82 12.23
CA ILE A 103 -3.51 -0.60 10.80
C ILE A 103 -4.63 -1.31 10.07
N SER A 104 -5.38 -0.57 9.26
CA SER A 104 -6.25 -1.14 8.23
C SER A 104 -5.54 -1.03 6.90
N SER A 105 -5.51 -2.10 6.11
CA SER A 105 -4.79 -2.13 4.85
C SER A 105 -5.72 -2.57 3.72
N MET A 106 -5.65 -1.87 2.59
CA MET A 106 -6.21 -2.29 1.30
C MET A 106 -5.07 -2.29 0.30
N TYR A 107 -4.75 -3.45 -0.26
CA TYR A 107 -3.57 -3.62 -1.10
C TYR A 107 -3.78 -4.73 -2.13
N MET A 108 -2.94 -4.76 -3.16
CA MET A 108 -2.86 -5.87 -4.10
C MET A 108 -1.49 -6.52 -4.00
N GLN A 109 -1.40 -7.85 -4.03
CA GLN A 109 -0.13 -8.56 -3.95
C GLN A 109 -0.07 -9.79 -4.86
N SER A 110 1.08 -10.02 -5.48
CA SER A 110 1.40 -11.20 -6.31
C SER A 110 2.12 -12.29 -5.51
N ASP A 111 2.27 -13.48 -6.10
CA ASP A 111 3.04 -14.57 -5.48
C ASP A 111 4.55 -14.30 -5.46
N ASP A 112 5.02 -13.38 -6.31
CA ASP A 112 6.40 -12.92 -6.33
C ASP A 112 6.65 -11.63 -5.54
N LEU A 113 5.64 -11.13 -4.82
CA LEU A 113 5.71 -9.96 -3.95
C LEU A 113 5.87 -8.62 -4.69
N ASP A 114 5.43 -8.54 -5.95
CA ASP A 114 4.92 -7.25 -6.42
C ASP A 114 3.70 -6.87 -5.61
N GLU A 115 3.62 -5.60 -5.23
CA GLU A 115 2.59 -5.12 -4.33
C GLU A 115 2.21 -3.68 -4.65
N ILE A 116 0.94 -3.35 -4.47
CA ILE A 116 0.42 -1.99 -4.58
C ILE A 116 -0.46 -1.74 -3.35
N ASP A 117 0.03 -0.90 -2.45
CA ASP A 117 -0.71 -0.49 -1.26
C ASP A 117 -1.64 0.66 -1.68
N ILE A 118 -2.93 0.36 -1.76
CA ILE A 118 -3.97 1.29 -2.18
C ILE A 118 -4.25 2.27 -1.03
N GLY A 119 -4.21 1.77 0.21
CA GLY A 119 -4.28 2.57 1.41
C GLY A 119 -3.85 1.79 2.65
N GLU A 120 -2.83 2.28 3.33
CA GLU A 120 -2.50 1.95 4.72
C GLU A 120 -3.06 3.05 5.62
N PHE A 121 -3.99 2.69 6.50
CA PHE A 121 -4.73 3.60 7.36
C PHE A 121 -4.27 3.45 8.80
N PHE A 122 -3.87 4.58 9.41
CA PHE A 122 -3.36 4.61 10.78
C PHE A 122 -4.50 4.99 11.72
N GLY A 123 -4.96 4.04 12.55
CA GLY A 123 -6.08 4.28 13.46
C GLY A 123 -5.84 5.35 14.53
N GLY A 124 -4.57 5.70 14.76
CA GLY A 124 -4.16 6.82 15.63
C GLY A 124 -4.03 8.16 14.92
N GLU A 125 -4.07 8.19 13.58
CA GLU A 125 -3.90 9.40 12.75
C GLU A 125 -4.98 9.43 11.65
N PRO A 126 -6.25 9.64 12.03
CA PRO A 126 -7.41 9.45 11.15
C PRO A 126 -7.51 10.45 9.99
N ASP A 127 -6.70 11.50 9.97
CA ASP A 127 -6.72 12.54 8.94
C ASP A 127 -5.76 12.28 7.78
N LYS A 128 -5.08 11.12 7.77
CA LYS A 128 -4.12 10.74 6.73
C LYS A 128 -4.11 9.23 6.46
N PHE A 129 -3.52 8.87 5.32
CA PHE A 129 -3.21 7.48 4.97
C PHE A 129 -1.97 7.43 4.08
N GLN A 130 -1.39 6.25 3.91
CA GLN A 130 -0.20 6.03 3.08
C GLN A 130 -0.55 5.18 1.86
N THR A 131 0.11 5.47 0.75
CA THR A 131 0.14 4.64 -0.47
C THR A 131 1.57 4.19 -0.70
N ASN A 132 1.76 3.02 -1.28
CA ASN A 132 3.09 2.49 -1.58
C ASN A 132 3.02 1.48 -2.72
N TYR A 133 4.18 0.99 -3.15
CA TYR A 133 4.25 -0.16 -4.04
C TYR A 133 5.58 -0.90 -3.84
N PHE A 134 5.53 -2.23 -3.87
CA PHE A 134 6.70 -3.09 -3.79
C PHE A 134 6.96 -3.81 -5.12
N ILE A 135 8.24 -4.12 -5.35
CA ILE A 135 8.69 -4.78 -6.57
C ILE A 135 9.43 -6.01 -6.10
N LYS A 136 8.86 -7.19 -6.38
CA LYS A 136 9.42 -8.48 -6.02
C LYS A 136 9.87 -8.60 -4.54
N GLY A 137 9.13 -7.99 -3.62
CA GLY A 137 9.42 -7.99 -2.18
C GLY A 137 10.67 -7.22 -1.78
N ASN A 138 11.21 -6.38 -2.68
CA ASN A 138 12.37 -5.56 -2.39
C ASN A 138 12.00 -4.45 -1.40
N ILE A 139 12.57 -4.53 -0.19
CA ILE A 139 12.41 -3.55 0.90
C ILE A 139 13.73 -2.77 1.18
N SER A 140 14.69 -2.82 0.27
CA SER A 140 16.00 -2.16 0.46
C SER A 140 15.95 -0.63 0.37
N ASN A 141 14.89 -0.08 -0.24
CA ASN A 141 14.63 1.35 -0.34
C ASN A 141 13.21 1.72 0.15
N TYR A 142 13.12 2.86 0.83
CA TYR A 142 11.91 3.44 1.42
C TYR A 142 11.55 4.76 0.73
N ASP A 143 11.68 4.81 -0.60
CA ASP A 143 11.48 6.00 -1.43
C ASP A 143 10.13 6.00 -2.18
N ARG A 144 9.37 4.92 -2.04
CA ARG A 144 8.12 4.66 -2.79
C ARG A 144 6.87 4.96 -2.00
N ASP A 145 6.92 5.14 -0.69
CA ASP A 145 5.73 5.47 0.06
C ASP A 145 5.36 6.95 -0.09
N ARG A 146 4.07 7.27 -0.03
CA ARG A 146 3.58 8.65 -0.01
C ARG A 146 2.40 8.74 0.94
N TYR A 147 2.45 9.71 1.83
CA TYR A 147 1.37 10.07 2.74
C TYR A 147 0.44 11.09 2.09
N HIS A 148 -0.86 10.94 2.33
CA HIS A 148 -1.92 11.81 1.80
C HIS A 148 -2.77 12.32 2.96
N LYS A 149 -3.08 13.62 2.96
CA LYS A 149 -4.06 14.19 3.88
C LYS A 149 -5.46 13.91 3.33
N ALA A 150 -6.30 13.29 4.16
CA ALA A 150 -7.67 12.98 3.81
C ALA A 150 -8.61 14.20 3.99
N HIS A 151 -8.23 15.16 4.84
CA HIS A 151 -9.06 16.33 5.23
C HIS A 151 -10.42 15.96 5.84
N THR A 152 -10.55 14.71 6.29
CA THR A 152 -11.71 14.08 6.92
C THR A 152 -11.20 12.96 7.84
N ASP A 153 -12.05 12.47 8.73
CA ASP A 153 -11.73 11.32 9.58
C ASP A 153 -12.06 10.01 8.83
N VAL A 154 -11.03 9.31 8.37
CA VAL A 154 -11.20 8.04 7.60
C VAL A 154 -11.63 6.85 8.47
N THR A 155 -11.68 7.03 9.79
CA THR A 155 -12.17 6.04 10.75
C THR A 155 -13.64 6.25 11.13
N ALA A 156 -14.17 7.46 10.91
CA ALA A 156 -15.55 7.80 11.20
C ALA A 156 -16.52 7.32 10.11
N ASP A 157 -16.15 7.47 8.84
CA ASP A 157 -17.01 7.21 7.69
C ASP A 157 -16.33 6.38 6.59
N PHE A 158 -17.14 5.86 5.67
CA PHE A 158 -16.65 5.14 4.50
C PHE A 158 -16.16 6.13 3.44
N HIS A 159 -14.95 5.88 2.93
CA HIS A 159 -14.38 6.59 1.80
C HIS A 159 -14.03 5.62 0.68
N LYS A 160 -14.08 6.10 -0.57
CA LYS A 160 -13.79 5.29 -1.74
C LYS A 160 -12.32 5.38 -2.11
N TYR A 161 -11.64 4.25 -2.06
CA TYR A 161 -10.25 4.12 -2.47
C TYR A 161 -10.18 3.29 -3.74
N ALA A 162 -9.36 3.70 -4.69
CA ALA A 162 -9.15 2.92 -5.88
C ALA A 162 -7.72 3.02 -6.39
N VAL A 163 -7.33 1.99 -7.14
CA VAL A 163 -6.15 2.04 -7.99
C VAL A 163 -6.49 1.59 -9.39
N GLU A 164 -6.01 2.35 -10.36
CA GLU A 164 -5.96 1.98 -11.76
C GLU A 164 -4.52 1.57 -12.08
N TRP A 165 -4.33 0.32 -12.46
CA TRP A 165 -3.02 -0.27 -12.72
C TRP A 165 -2.93 -0.76 -14.16
N THR A 166 -1.93 -0.26 -14.88
CA THR A 166 -1.67 -0.50 -16.29
C THR A 166 -0.19 -0.77 -16.51
N PRO A 167 0.24 -1.33 -17.65
CA PRO A 167 1.65 -1.45 -17.97
C PRO A 167 2.41 -0.12 -17.91
N GLU A 168 1.72 1.00 -18.18
CA GLU A 168 2.32 2.33 -18.26
C GLU A 168 2.31 3.10 -16.94
N SER A 169 1.34 2.84 -16.05
CA SER A 169 1.18 3.61 -14.82
C SER A 169 0.33 2.94 -13.74
N ILE A 170 0.60 3.33 -12.50
CA ILE A 170 -0.28 3.12 -11.34
C ILE A 170 -0.84 4.48 -10.93
N MET A 171 -2.16 4.55 -10.79
CA MET A 171 -2.89 5.76 -10.44
C MET A 171 -3.81 5.50 -9.26
N TRP A 172 -3.58 6.18 -8.14
CA TRP A 172 -4.38 6.04 -6.93
C TRP A 172 -5.44 7.14 -6.86
N PHE A 173 -6.62 6.77 -6.39
CA PHE A 173 -7.76 7.66 -6.24
C PHE A 173 -8.32 7.62 -4.82
N PHE A 174 -8.73 8.79 -4.34
CA PHE A 174 -9.45 8.97 -3.08
C PHE A 174 -10.72 9.77 -3.35
N ASP A 175 -11.87 9.20 -3.02
CA ASP A 175 -13.22 9.73 -3.31
C ASP A 175 -13.36 10.18 -4.78
N GLY A 176 -12.80 9.39 -5.69
CA GLY A 176 -12.84 9.62 -7.14
C GLY A 176 -11.78 10.59 -7.66
N ARG A 177 -11.02 11.27 -6.80
CA ARG A 177 -9.95 12.21 -7.21
C ARG A 177 -8.62 11.50 -7.33
N LEU A 178 -7.89 11.74 -8.42
CA LEU A 178 -6.53 11.26 -8.60
C LEU A 178 -5.60 11.95 -7.58
N ILE A 179 -4.95 11.18 -6.71
CA ILE A 179 -4.05 11.70 -5.66
C ILE A 179 -2.58 11.35 -5.90
N ARG A 180 -2.31 10.31 -6.71
CA ARG A 180 -0.96 9.86 -7.00
C ARG A 180 -0.90 9.18 -8.36
N ARG A 181 0.16 9.46 -9.11
CA ARG A 181 0.48 8.75 -10.35
C ARG A 181 1.95 8.38 -10.36
N VAL A 182 2.25 7.12 -10.67
CA VAL A 182 3.61 6.61 -10.90
C VAL A 182 3.66 6.06 -12.31
N LEU A 183 4.64 6.48 -13.09
CA LEU A 183 4.88 5.95 -14.44
C LEU A 183 5.82 4.75 -14.37
N SER A 184 5.61 3.78 -15.24
CA SER A 184 6.52 2.66 -15.46
C SER A 184 7.81 3.13 -16.14
N ALA A 185 7.68 3.99 -17.16
CA ALA A 185 8.82 4.59 -17.83
C ALA A 185 9.64 5.47 -16.87
N GLY A 186 10.95 5.22 -16.82
CA GLY A 186 11.88 5.95 -15.96
C GLY A 186 11.94 5.45 -14.51
N ASN A 187 11.25 4.36 -14.17
CA ASN A 187 11.34 3.75 -12.85
C ASN A 187 12.54 2.82 -12.75
N GLU A 188 13.69 3.36 -12.36
CA GLU A 188 14.98 2.65 -12.35
C GLU A 188 14.97 1.40 -11.46
N HIS A 189 14.13 1.38 -10.43
CA HIS A 189 14.03 0.29 -9.47
C HIS A 189 13.03 -0.81 -9.91
N GLY A 190 12.32 -0.60 -11.01
CA GLY A 190 11.34 -1.52 -11.58
C GLY A 190 9.89 -1.06 -11.38
N PHE A 191 8.94 -1.92 -11.71
CA PHE A 191 7.52 -1.60 -11.68
C PHE A 191 6.69 -2.88 -11.46
N PRO A 192 5.60 -2.85 -10.65
CA PRO A 192 4.71 -3.99 -10.47
C PRO A 192 4.14 -4.50 -11.80
N ALA A 193 4.44 -5.76 -12.12
CA ALA A 193 4.16 -6.37 -13.40
C ALA A 193 3.80 -7.87 -13.31
N SER A 194 3.43 -8.35 -12.12
CA SER A 194 2.92 -9.72 -11.90
C SER A 194 1.44 -9.70 -11.49
N PRO A 195 0.66 -10.76 -11.80
CA PRO A 195 -0.75 -10.83 -11.42
C PRO A 195 -0.91 -10.72 -9.92
N MET A 196 -1.92 -9.97 -9.47
CA MET A 196 -2.15 -9.71 -8.05
C MET A 196 -3.57 -10.07 -7.62
N ARG A 197 -3.71 -10.50 -6.36
CA ARG A 197 -4.99 -10.55 -5.65
C ARG A 197 -5.24 -9.23 -4.94
N LEU A 198 -6.50 -8.83 -4.84
CA LEU A 198 -6.92 -7.75 -3.94
C LEU A 198 -7.05 -8.31 -2.52
N MET A 199 -6.45 -7.62 -1.56
CA MET A 199 -6.34 -8.01 -0.17
C MET A 199 -6.83 -6.87 0.74
N PHE A 200 -7.46 -7.26 1.83
CA PHE A 200 -7.75 -6.40 2.97
C PHE A 200 -7.23 -7.06 4.22
N SER A 201 -6.63 -6.28 5.12
CA SER A 201 -6.21 -6.77 6.43
C SER A 201 -6.45 -5.72 7.52
N LEU A 202 -6.62 -6.19 8.74
CA LEU A 202 -6.67 -5.37 9.94
C LEU A 202 -5.71 -5.99 10.94
N TRP A 203 -4.75 -5.22 11.44
CA TRP A 203 -3.68 -5.75 12.29
C TRP A 203 -3.12 -4.68 13.23
N ILE A 204 -2.39 -5.12 14.26
CA ILE A 204 -1.77 -4.23 15.25
C ILE A 204 -0.29 -4.07 14.88
N GLY A 205 0.04 -2.96 14.22
CA GLY A 205 1.42 -2.65 13.82
C GLY A 205 2.33 -2.34 15.00
N GLY A 206 1.76 -1.76 16.06
CA GLY A 206 2.47 -1.45 17.31
C GLY A 206 2.60 -2.61 18.29
N ASP A 207 2.37 -3.85 17.86
CA ASP A 207 2.56 -5.01 18.73
C ASP A 207 4.05 -5.11 19.14
N PRO A 208 4.38 -5.26 20.44
CA PRO A 208 5.78 -5.37 20.90
C PRO A 208 6.60 -6.52 20.29
N GLU A 209 5.94 -7.52 19.67
CA GLU A 209 6.60 -8.62 18.96
C GLU A 209 6.97 -8.26 17.50
N ASN A 210 6.46 -7.13 16.97
CA ASN A 210 6.81 -6.67 15.63
C ASN A 210 8.21 -6.05 15.59
N HIS A 211 8.74 -5.88 14.37
CA HIS A 211 10.01 -5.20 14.16
C HIS A 211 9.93 -3.74 14.67
N PRO A 212 10.97 -3.20 15.34
CA PRO A 212 10.93 -1.85 15.91
C PRO A 212 10.54 -0.75 14.91
N GLY A 213 11.02 -0.84 13.67
CA GLY A 213 10.65 0.10 12.62
C GLY A 213 9.17 0.04 12.21
N THR A 214 8.54 -1.14 12.29
CA THR A 214 7.10 -1.30 12.06
C THR A 214 6.29 -0.69 13.20
N ILE A 215 6.75 -0.88 14.45
CA ILE A 215 6.14 -0.27 15.63
C ILE A 215 6.19 1.26 15.52
N GLU A 216 7.37 1.80 15.19
CA GLU A 216 7.56 3.25 15.00
C GLU A 216 6.68 3.79 13.87
N TRP A 217 6.68 3.14 12.70
CA TRP A 217 5.85 3.50 11.55
C TRP A 217 4.35 3.48 11.88
N ALA A 218 3.90 2.53 12.70
CA ALA A 218 2.50 2.43 13.13
C ALA A 218 2.09 3.51 14.17
N GLY A 219 3.04 4.33 14.66
CA GLY A 219 2.76 5.35 15.69
C GLY A 219 3.18 4.95 17.11
N GLY A 220 4.08 3.98 17.25
CA GLY A 220 4.63 3.48 18.50
C GLY A 220 3.94 2.22 19.02
N GLU A 221 4.20 1.85 20.28
CA GLU A 221 3.56 0.69 20.89
C GLU A 221 2.04 0.87 20.98
N ALA A 222 1.34 -0.22 20.66
CA ALA A 222 -0.11 -0.30 20.65
C ALA A 222 -0.67 -0.28 22.08
N ASP A 223 -1.87 0.28 22.20
CA ASP A 223 -2.71 0.12 23.37
C ASP A 223 -3.76 -0.97 23.09
N PHE A 224 -3.94 -1.92 24.01
CA PHE A 224 -4.91 -3.00 23.86
C PHE A 224 -6.25 -2.70 24.57
N GLU A 225 -6.37 -1.56 25.27
CA GLU A 225 -7.61 -1.15 25.95
C GLU A 225 -8.74 -0.80 24.98
N GLY A 226 -8.44 -0.48 23.72
CA GLY A 226 -9.41 -0.09 22.69
C GLY A 226 -10.12 -1.24 21.96
N LEU A 227 -9.86 -2.50 22.33
CA LEU A 227 -10.51 -3.65 21.71
C LEU A 227 -12.05 -3.65 21.95
N PRO A 228 -12.86 -4.13 20.99
CA PRO A 228 -12.45 -4.63 19.68
C PRO A 228 -12.21 -3.52 18.66
N TYR A 229 -11.18 -3.70 17.85
CA TYR A 229 -10.91 -2.85 16.68
C TYR A 229 -11.69 -3.37 15.47
N VAL A 230 -12.20 -2.46 14.64
CA VAL A 230 -13.13 -2.80 13.55
C VAL A 230 -12.84 -1.99 12.30
N MET A 231 -12.58 -2.69 11.20
CA MET A 231 -12.52 -2.14 9.84
C MET A 231 -13.81 -2.48 9.09
N GLY A 232 -14.39 -1.50 8.40
CA GLY A 232 -15.54 -1.69 7.51
C GLY A 232 -15.12 -1.74 6.05
N ILE A 233 -15.69 -2.66 5.27
CA ILE A 233 -15.44 -2.81 3.83
C ILE A 233 -16.77 -3.01 3.10
N ARG A 234 -17.00 -2.28 2.02
CA ARG A 234 -18.18 -2.49 1.14
C ARG A 234 -17.91 -2.06 -0.30
N ASN A 235 -18.84 -2.39 -1.18
CA ASN A 235 -18.82 -1.98 -2.60
C ASN A 235 -17.48 -2.25 -3.29
N ILE A 236 -16.96 -3.47 -3.15
CA ILE A 236 -15.72 -3.86 -3.82
C ILE A 236 -16.00 -4.00 -5.31
N ARG A 237 -15.24 -3.28 -6.14
CA ARG A 237 -15.19 -3.43 -7.58
C ARG A 237 -13.79 -3.87 -7.99
N LEU A 238 -13.69 -5.04 -8.61
CA LEU A 238 -12.44 -5.60 -9.12
C LEU A 238 -12.59 -5.90 -10.61
N VAL A 239 -11.76 -5.27 -11.43
CA VAL A 239 -11.82 -5.34 -12.89
C VAL A 239 -10.50 -5.86 -13.40
N ASP A 240 -10.54 -7.01 -14.06
CA ASP A 240 -9.42 -7.57 -14.79
C ASP A 240 -9.42 -7.04 -16.23
N TYR A 241 -8.33 -6.41 -16.67
CA TYR A 241 -8.21 -5.97 -18.06
C TYR A 241 -7.72 -7.06 -19.00
N SER A 242 -7.37 -8.23 -18.51
CA SER A 242 -6.97 -9.38 -19.32
C SER A 242 -8.15 -10.34 -19.55
N ASN A 243 -8.02 -11.28 -20.50
CA ASN A 243 -9.12 -12.18 -20.91
C ASN A 243 -8.76 -13.69 -20.95
N GLY A 244 -7.70 -14.11 -20.24
CA GLY A 244 -7.35 -15.53 -20.06
C GLY A 244 -7.96 -16.12 -18.79
N HIS A 245 -7.98 -17.45 -18.65
CA HIS A 245 -8.55 -18.11 -17.46
C HIS A 245 -7.49 -18.45 -16.39
N GLN A 246 -6.21 -18.33 -16.73
CA GLN A 246 -5.08 -18.56 -15.83
C GLN A 246 -3.92 -17.65 -16.26
N TYR A 247 -3.16 -17.16 -15.28
CA TYR A 247 -1.86 -16.52 -15.51
C TYR A 247 -0.74 -17.49 -15.20
N VAL A 248 0.28 -17.52 -16.05
CA VAL A 248 1.47 -18.36 -15.89
C VAL A 248 2.72 -17.50 -16.03
N TYR A 249 3.61 -17.53 -15.03
CA TYR A 249 4.86 -16.79 -15.08
C TYR A 249 5.93 -17.41 -14.18
N GLY A 250 7.18 -17.15 -14.53
CA GLY A 250 8.37 -17.53 -13.77
C GLY A 250 9.39 -16.39 -13.75
N ARG A 251 10.55 -16.63 -13.14
CA ARG A 251 11.57 -15.59 -13.01
C ARG A 251 12.01 -15.02 -14.37
N GLY A 252 11.87 -13.72 -14.55
CA GLY A 252 12.29 -13.01 -15.77
C GLY A 252 11.50 -13.36 -17.02
N GLN A 253 10.36 -14.06 -16.88
CA GLN A 253 9.44 -14.36 -17.96
C GLN A 253 8.31 -13.34 -17.98
N GLU A 254 7.83 -13.02 -19.17
CA GLU A 254 6.58 -12.28 -19.31
C GLU A 254 5.40 -13.15 -18.83
N VAL A 255 4.35 -12.48 -18.33
CA VAL A 255 3.14 -13.15 -17.89
C VAL A 255 2.36 -13.65 -19.10
N ASP A 256 2.11 -14.96 -19.15
CA ASP A 256 1.22 -15.59 -20.12
C ASP A 256 -0.22 -15.65 -19.58
N ALA A 257 -1.19 -15.35 -20.45
CA ALA A 257 -2.61 -15.48 -20.14
C ALA A 257 -3.20 -16.64 -20.94
N THR A 258 -3.39 -17.80 -20.31
CA THR A 258 -3.80 -19.03 -20.99
C THR A 258 -5.12 -18.84 -21.72
N SER A 259 -5.12 -19.12 -23.03
CA SER A 259 -6.30 -18.96 -23.92
C SER A 259 -6.87 -17.54 -23.93
N GLY A 260 -6.02 -16.54 -23.75
CA GLY A 260 -6.37 -15.13 -23.82
C GLY A 260 -5.15 -14.26 -24.04
N GLU A 261 -5.27 -12.99 -23.66
CA GLU A 261 -4.23 -11.99 -23.75
C GLU A 261 -4.22 -11.15 -22.47
N VAL A 262 -3.01 -10.86 -21.99
CA VAL A 262 -2.80 -9.81 -20.99
C VAL A 262 -3.30 -8.49 -21.57
N PHE A 263 -4.09 -7.76 -20.79
CA PHE A 263 -4.69 -6.48 -21.17
C PHE A 263 -5.67 -6.54 -22.37
N GLY A 264 -6.12 -7.72 -22.77
CA GLY A 264 -6.94 -7.91 -23.97
C GLY A 264 -8.43 -7.52 -23.86
N ARG A 265 -8.94 -7.12 -22.68
CA ARG A 265 -10.32 -6.59 -22.53
C ARG A 265 -10.35 -5.09 -22.78
N ARG A 266 -9.42 -4.33 -22.19
CA ARG A 266 -9.34 -2.88 -22.37
C ARG A 266 -9.07 -2.45 -23.81
N LYS A 267 -8.33 -3.26 -24.59
CA LYS A 267 -8.16 -3.04 -26.03
C LYS A 267 -9.48 -3.06 -26.81
N ARG A 268 -10.48 -3.82 -26.35
CA ARG A 268 -11.78 -3.95 -27.04
C ARG A 268 -12.71 -2.78 -26.75
N ASP A 269 -12.69 -2.30 -25.51
CA ASP A 269 -13.54 -1.16 -25.10
C ASP A 269 -13.02 0.18 -25.67
N GLY A 270 -11.74 0.23 -26.07
CA GLY A 270 -11.09 1.38 -26.72
C GLY A 270 -11.44 1.59 -28.21
N ASP A 271 -12.32 0.78 -28.82
CA ASP A 271 -12.75 0.94 -30.22
C ASP A 271 -14.29 1.09 -30.37
N GLY A 272 -15.04 1.36 -29.29
CA GLY A 272 -16.48 1.62 -29.43
C GLY A 272 -17.38 1.49 -28.20
N GLY A 273 -16.90 1.76 -26.99
CA GLY A 273 -17.75 1.81 -25.79
C GLY A 273 -17.89 3.23 -25.23
N ASP A 274 -19.11 3.77 -25.26
CA ASP A 274 -19.47 5.03 -24.58
C ASP A 274 -19.28 4.89 -23.05
N ASP A 275 -18.12 5.30 -22.53
CA ASP A 275 -17.89 5.49 -21.10
C ASP A 275 -18.55 6.82 -20.67
N GLU A 276 -19.81 6.78 -20.24
CA GLU A 276 -20.52 7.94 -19.67
C GLU A 276 -19.90 8.45 -18.34
N ASP A 277 -18.98 7.70 -17.73
CA ASP A 277 -18.32 8.07 -16.45
C ASP A 277 -17.07 8.98 -16.61
N ARG A 278 -16.66 9.35 -17.84
CA ARG A 278 -15.50 10.24 -18.06
C ARG A 278 -15.81 11.73 -18.04
N LYS A 279 -17.07 12.15 -17.90
CA LYS A 279 -17.44 13.57 -18.08
C LYS A 279 -17.18 14.50 -16.89
N GLU A 280 -16.62 14.04 -15.77
CA GLU A 280 -16.37 14.93 -14.61
C GLU A 280 -14.89 15.13 -14.25
N ALA A 281 -13.94 14.74 -15.11
CA ALA A 281 -12.50 14.92 -14.82
C ALA A 281 -11.74 15.87 -15.78
N GLU A 282 -12.44 16.73 -16.52
CA GLU A 282 -11.80 17.81 -17.28
C GLU A 282 -12.16 19.18 -16.68
N VAL A 283 -11.38 19.62 -15.69
CA VAL A 283 -11.24 21.05 -15.40
C VAL A 283 -10.10 21.55 -16.29
N PRO A 284 -10.33 22.57 -17.15
CA PRO A 284 -9.30 23.01 -18.08
C PRO A 284 -8.14 23.66 -17.31
N MET A 285 -6.91 23.27 -17.66
CA MET A 285 -5.74 24.09 -17.39
C MET A 285 -5.88 25.39 -18.18
N ASP A 286 -6.01 26.49 -17.45
CA ASP A 286 -5.97 27.83 -18.04
C ASP A 286 -4.55 28.13 -18.52
N SER A 287 -4.45 28.50 -19.79
CA SER A 287 -3.22 28.87 -20.48
C SER A 287 -3.34 30.32 -20.95
N GLY A 288 -2.48 31.20 -20.43
CA GLY A 288 -2.28 32.57 -20.89
C GLY A 288 -2.55 33.59 -19.79
N HIS A 289 -1.88 34.73 -19.68
CA HIS A 289 -0.79 35.36 -20.43
C HIS A 289 -0.30 36.51 -19.51
N GLU A 290 0.94 36.94 -19.67
CA GLU A 290 1.51 38.12 -19.00
C GLU A 290 0.66 39.38 -19.24
N ASP A 291 0.44 40.21 -18.22
CA ASP A 291 0.64 41.66 -18.30
C ASP A 291 0.59 42.33 -16.91
N GLY A 292 1.43 43.33 -16.73
CA GLY A 292 0.90 44.65 -16.37
C GLY A 292 0.65 44.94 -14.90
N THR A 293 1.64 45.61 -14.32
CA THR A 293 1.49 46.52 -13.17
C THR A 293 0.23 47.39 -13.29
N LYS A 294 -0.64 47.39 -12.28
CA LYS A 294 -1.35 48.61 -11.86
C LYS A 294 -1.90 48.53 -10.43
N VAL A 295 -1.32 49.43 -9.64
CA VAL A 295 -1.69 49.86 -8.30
C VAL A 295 -3.12 50.42 -8.29
N LEU A 296 -3.93 49.98 -7.33
CA LEU A 296 -5.03 50.75 -6.76
C LEU A 296 -5.02 50.59 -5.23
N SER A 297 -4.63 51.67 -4.57
CA SER A 297 -4.75 52.02 -3.15
C SER A 297 -6.24 52.19 -2.77
N ASP A 298 -6.73 52.03 -1.53
CA ASP A 298 -6.37 52.52 -0.19
C ASP A 298 -7.46 51.99 0.81
N PRO A 299 -7.43 52.22 2.15
CA PRO A 299 -6.30 52.26 3.10
C PRO A 299 -6.64 51.56 4.46
N GLU A 300 -5.65 51.59 5.38
CA GLU A 300 -5.80 51.70 6.84
C GLU A 300 -5.56 50.45 7.73
N LYS A 301 -4.28 50.12 7.97
CA LYS A 301 -3.58 50.25 9.28
C LYS A 301 -2.16 49.65 9.18
N VAL A 302 -1.16 50.53 9.10
CA VAL A 302 0.28 50.19 9.13
C VAL A 302 0.93 51.00 10.25
N ASP A 303 1.65 50.33 11.14
CA ASP A 303 2.51 50.94 12.17
C ASP A 303 3.92 51.24 11.59
N SER A 304 4.53 52.27 12.17
CA SER A 304 5.69 53.09 11.82
C SER A 304 7.05 52.41 11.60
N THR A 305 7.09 51.10 11.35
CA THR A 305 8.33 50.36 11.06
C THR A 305 8.27 49.43 9.85
N GLY A 306 7.12 49.32 9.17
CA GLY A 306 7.05 48.86 7.77
C GLY A 306 7.66 47.49 7.44
N ARG A 307 7.50 46.47 8.30
CA ARG A 307 7.98 45.11 8.03
C ARG A 307 6.92 44.05 8.37
N SER A 308 6.58 43.20 7.41
CA SER A 308 5.79 41.98 7.61
C SER A 308 6.69 40.84 8.07
N GLU A 309 6.19 40.05 9.00
CA GLU A 309 6.89 38.96 9.69
C GLU A 309 6.89 37.68 8.84
N TYR A 310 7.65 37.66 7.74
CA TYR A 310 8.06 36.46 7.01
C TYR A 310 9.34 36.84 6.26
N ASP A 311 10.52 36.50 6.81
CA ASP A 311 11.81 36.40 6.11
C ASP A 311 12.96 36.16 7.10
N ILE A 312 13.22 34.91 7.47
CA ILE A 312 14.47 34.35 8.07
C ILE A 312 14.38 32.84 7.77
N GLU A 313 15.24 32.10 7.08
CA GLU A 313 16.64 32.22 6.64
C GLU A 313 16.87 31.17 5.54
N TYR A 314 17.50 31.53 4.42
CA TYR A 314 18.28 30.62 3.56
C TYR A 314 19.32 31.46 2.82
N GLU A 315 20.60 31.12 3.03
CA GLU A 315 21.86 31.50 2.33
C GLU A 315 22.95 31.66 3.41
N PHE A 316 24.20 31.22 3.30
CA PHE A 316 25.06 30.68 2.24
C PHE A 316 26.26 30.06 3.00
N ASP A 317 26.88 28.99 2.53
CA ASP A 317 28.34 29.04 2.28
C ASP A 317 28.79 27.92 1.35
N GLN A 318 29.51 28.30 0.30
CA GLN A 318 30.22 27.41 -0.60
C GLN A 318 31.72 27.53 -0.38
N GLY A 319 32.37 26.37 -0.20
CA GLY A 319 33.62 26.07 -0.89
C GLY A 319 34.91 26.18 -0.06
N VAL A 320 35.60 25.04 0.12
CA VAL A 320 37.06 24.92 -0.06
C VAL A 320 37.39 23.49 -0.55
N GLU A 321 38.28 23.44 -1.54
CA GLU A 321 38.77 22.27 -2.29
C GLU A 321 39.65 21.27 -1.51
N SER A 322 39.67 20.05 -2.06
CA SER A 322 40.79 19.10 -2.19
C SER A 322 41.79 18.94 -1.03
N GLY A 323 41.73 17.78 -0.37
CA GLY A 323 42.86 17.24 0.39
C GLY A 323 42.52 15.98 1.18
N SER A 324 43.16 14.86 0.80
CA SER A 324 43.33 13.65 1.64
C SER A 324 42.22 12.59 1.63
N LEU A 325 42.01 12.00 0.44
CA LEU A 325 41.73 10.57 0.29
C LEU A 325 42.96 9.77 0.82
N ALA A 326 43.08 9.58 2.13
CA ALA A 326 44.06 8.65 2.70
C ALA A 326 43.86 8.23 4.16
N LEU A 327 42.95 8.83 4.95
CA LEU A 327 42.92 8.55 6.40
C LEU A 327 41.62 7.99 7.02
N VAL A 328 40.57 7.73 6.23
CA VAL A 328 39.31 7.18 6.79
C VAL A 328 39.15 5.66 6.56
N VAL A 329 40.05 5.04 5.78
CA VAL A 329 40.03 3.58 5.52
C VAL A 329 40.73 2.76 6.63
N LEU A 330 41.23 3.39 7.71
CA LEU A 330 41.92 2.69 8.80
C LEU A 330 41.24 2.73 10.18
N MET A 331 39.97 3.16 10.27
CA MET A 331 39.23 3.20 11.54
C MET A 331 37.93 2.36 11.60
N VAL A 332 37.70 1.45 10.65
CA VAL A 332 36.54 0.53 10.69
C VAL A 332 36.94 -0.95 10.83
N LEU A 333 38.24 -1.25 10.97
CA LEU A 333 38.75 -2.63 11.14
C LEU A 333 39.20 -2.98 12.58
N PHE A 334 38.82 -2.19 13.60
CA PHE A 334 39.28 -2.43 14.99
C PHE A 334 38.17 -2.55 16.06
N VAL A 335 36.92 -2.79 15.66
CA VAL A 335 35.82 -3.07 16.62
C VAL A 335 35.27 -4.50 16.51
N TRP A 336 35.84 -5.33 15.61
CA TRP A 336 35.38 -6.70 15.35
C TRP A 336 36.09 -7.83 16.11
N VAL A 337 36.89 -7.56 17.17
CA VAL A 337 37.59 -8.63 17.92
C VAL A 337 37.29 -8.70 19.43
N VAL A 338 36.48 -7.80 20.01
CA VAL A 338 36.29 -7.78 21.49
C VAL A 338 34.91 -8.26 21.97
N VAL A 339 33.94 -8.53 21.10
CA VAL A 339 32.59 -8.96 21.55
C VAL A 339 32.28 -10.46 21.31
N VAL A 340 33.20 -11.22 20.69
CA VAL A 340 33.00 -12.67 20.43
C VAL A 340 33.51 -13.59 21.56
N PHE A 341 34.00 -13.08 22.70
CA PHE A 341 34.67 -13.96 23.69
C PHE A 341 34.21 -13.92 25.16
N LEU A 342 33.04 -13.34 25.50
CA LEU A 342 32.53 -13.36 26.88
C LEU A 342 31.01 -13.56 26.96
N ALA A 343 30.54 -14.76 26.60
CA ALA A 343 29.24 -15.28 27.06
C ALA A 343 29.16 -16.84 27.06
N PHE A 344 30.30 -17.53 27.05
CA PHE A 344 30.40 -18.91 27.53
C PHE A 344 31.21 -18.87 28.81
N TYR A 345 30.54 -18.73 29.95
CA TYR A 345 30.91 -19.15 31.32
C TYR A 345 30.03 -18.35 32.30
N PHE A 346 28.79 -18.79 32.50
CA PHE A 346 28.17 -19.16 33.78
C PHE A 346 26.67 -19.45 33.60
#